data_AF-A0A0F1AXA4-F1
#
_entry.id   AF-A0A0F1AXA4-F1
#
_cell.length_a   1.000
_cell.length_b   1.000
_cell.length_c   1.000
_cell.angle_alpha   90.00
_cell.angle_beta   90.00
_cell.angle_gamma   90.00
#
_symmetry.space_group_name_H-M   'P 1'
#
loop_
_entity.id
_entity.type
_entity.pdbx_description
1 polymer ?
#
loop_
_entity_poly.entity_id
_entity_poly.type
_entity_poly.pdbx_seq_one_letter_code
_entity_poly.pdbx_strand_id
1 'polypeptide(L)'
;MDRLIREMSYLFTKQRFLELQETAKDIAIGHSDFPECFGLIAEAIAEFVEDTPDDDWREHEKILMHYVAMRVLTLWGNGEKVTDVQWAHPGWFGTAEKGETIQ
;
A
#
# COMPACT_ATOMS: atom_id res chain seq x y z
N MET A 1 -1.14 6.08 -11.32
CA MET A 1 -0.65 5.45 -10.07
C MET A 1 -0.88 3.94 -10.08
N ASP A 2 -1.99 3.45 -10.60
CA ASP A 2 -2.39 2.03 -10.58
C ASP A 2 -1.33 1.08 -11.14
N ARG A 3 -0.71 1.43 -12.29
CA ARG A 3 0.37 0.63 -12.88
C ARG A 3 1.55 0.47 -11.93
N LEU A 4 1.98 1.55 -11.29
CA LEU A 4 3.14 1.54 -10.39
C LEU A 4 2.83 0.75 -9.11
N ILE A 5 1.67 0.98 -8.49
CA ILE A 5 1.21 0.22 -7.32
C ILE A 5 1.14 -1.28 -7.66
N ARG A 6 0.66 -1.62 -8.86
CA ARG A 6 0.63 -3.00 -9.34
C ARG A 6 2.02 -3.58 -9.54
N GLU A 7 2.97 -2.83 -10.10
CA GLU A 7 4.36 -3.30 -10.26
C GLU A 7 5.06 -3.46 -8.89
N MET A 8 4.81 -2.56 -7.94
CA MET A 8 5.30 -2.69 -6.57
C MET A 8 4.70 -3.89 -5.82
N SER A 9 3.49 -4.32 -6.20
CA SER A 9 2.84 -5.49 -5.60
C SER A 9 3.66 -6.79 -5.74
N TYR A 10 4.61 -6.84 -6.69
CA TYR A 10 5.56 -7.95 -6.85
C TYR A 10 6.50 -8.15 -5.67
N LEU A 11 6.74 -7.10 -4.88
CA LEU A 11 7.57 -7.21 -3.70
C LEU A 11 6.81 -7.99 -2.62
N PHE A 12 5.50 -7.86 -2.52
CA PHE A 12 4.76 -8.35 -1.36
C PHE A 12 4.03 -9.66 -1.65
N THR A 13 3.85 -10.47 -0.60
CA THR A 13 2.84 -11.54 -0.65
C THR A 13 1.47 -10.91 -0.91
N LYS A 14 0.57 -11.67 -1.55
CA LYS A 14 -0.80 -11.18 -1.81
C LYS A 14 -1.49 -10.68 -0.54
N GLN A 15 -1.32 -11.41 0.57
CA GLN A 15 -1.92 -11.03 1.85
C GLN A 15 -1.36 -9.70 2.37
N ARG A 16 -0.03 -9.55 2.40
CA ARG A 16 0.60 -8.31 2.89
C ARG A 16 0.28 -7.12 1.99
N PHE A 17 0.25 -7.31 0.66
CA PHE A 17 -0.15 -6.26 -0.26
C PHE A 17 -1.58 -5.76 -0.02
N LEU A 18 -2.52 -6.68 0.20
CA LEU A 18 -3.92 -6.32 0.48
C LEU A 18 -4.05 -5.58 1.81
N GLU A 19 -3.35 -6.04 2.85
CA GLU A 19 -3.30 -5.37 4.15
C GLU A 19 -2.74 -3.95 4.04
N LEU A 20 -1.58 -3.78 3.40
CA LEU A 20 -0.95 -2.46 3.21
C LEU A 20 -1.86 -1.51 2.43
N GLN A 21 -2.54 -2.02 1.41
CA GLN A 21 -3.47 -1.23 0.61
C GLN A 21 -4.73 -0.83 1.39
N GLU A 22 -5.31 -1.76 2.16
CA GLU A 22 -6.48 -1.49 2.98
C GLU A 22 -6.17 -0.46 4.06
N THR A 23 -5.08 -0.66 4.81
CA THR A 23 -4.63 0.28 5.84
C THR A 23 -4.32 1.66 5.26
N ALA A 24 -3.58 1.74 4.15
CA ALA A 24 -3.26 3.03 3.52
C ALA A 24 -4.52 3.77 3.02
N LYS A 25 -5.53 3.05 2.55
CA LYS A 25 -6.82 3.60 2.16
C LYS A 25 -7.56 4.18 3.37
N ASP A 26 -7.61 3.43 4.47
CA ASP A 26 -8.29 3.87 5.70
C ASP A 26 -7.59 5.09 6.31
N ILE A 27 -6.25 5.10 6.35
CA ILE A 27 -5.46 6.25 6.78
C ILE A 27 -5.77 7.46 5.89
N ALA A 28 -5.74 7.30 4.56
CA ALA A 28 -5.93 8.41 3.63
C ALA A 28 -7.34 9.02 3.73
N ILE A 29 -8.39 8.20 3.78
CA ILE A 29 -9.76 8.68 3.92
C ILE A 29 -9.95 9.31 5.30
N GLY A 30 -9.51 8.65 6.36
CA GLY A 30 -9.68 9.10 7.75
C GLY A 30 -9.03 10.46 8.04
N HIS A 31 -7.97 10.81 7.30
CA HIS A 31 -7.26 12.08 7.45
C HIS A 31 -7.54 13.08 6.31
N SER A 32 -8.36 12.73 5.30
CA SER A 32 -8.54 13.55 4.09
C SER A 32 -9.20 14.91 4.35
N ASP A 33 -10.02 15.02 5.39
CA ASP A 33 -10.77 16.25 5.72
C ASP A 33 -9.93 17.29 6.50
N PHE A 34 -8.71 16.94 6.92
CA PHE A 34 -7.85 17.86 7.67
C PHE A 34 -7.08 18.79 6.72
N PRO A 35 -6.91 20.10 7.05
CA PRO A 35 -6.11 21.02 6.24
C PRO A 35 -4.66 20.56 6.04
N GLU A 36 -4.07 19.92 7.05
CA GLU A 36 -2.72 19.36 7.04
C GLU A 36 -2.69 17.83 6.76
N CYS A 37 -3.65 17.32 5.98
CA CYS A 37 -3.84 15.89 5.76
C CYS A 37 -2.57 15.13 5.36
N PHE A 38 -1.71 15.70 4.52
CA PHE A 38 -0.48 15.03 4.07
C PHE A 38 0.49 14.72 5.21
N GLY A 39 0.63 15.62 6.19
CA GLY A 39 1.50 15.39 7.34
C GLY A 39 0.97 14.24 8.21
N LEU A 40 -0.32 14.30 8.53
CA LEU A 40 -1.00 13.28 9.34
C LEU A 40 -0.98 11.89 8.68
N ILE A 41 -1.20 11.83 7.37
CA ILE A 41 -1.13 10.58 6.60
C ILE A 41 0.28 9.99 6.64
N ALA A 42 1.31 10.82 6.42
CA ALA A 42 2.69 10.36 6.44
C ALA A 42 3.11 9.84 7.83
N GLU A 43 2.72 10.54 8.89
CA GLU A 43 2.95 10.12 10.28
C GLU A 43 2.24 8.79 10.60
N ALA A 44 0.96 8.67 10.25
CA ALA A 44 0.20 7.43 10.48
C ALA A 44 0.74 6.23 9.69
N ILE A 45 1.24 6.44 8.45
CA ILE A 45 1.92 5.38 7.69
C ILE A 45 3.22 4.99 8.38
N ALA A 46 4.00 5.97 8.85
CA ALA A 46 5.27 5.72 9.52
C ALA A 46 5.07 4.94 10.83
N GLU A 47 4.05 5.29 11.62
CA GLU A 47 3.67 4.58 12.85
C GLU A 47 3.25 3.13 12.54
N PHE A 48 2.39 2.92 11.53
CA PHE A 48 1.92 1.58 11.19
C PHE A 48 3.04 0.60 10.80
N VAL A 49 4.05 1.06 10.07
CA VAL A 49 5.16 0.20 9.63
C VAL A 49 6.31 0.13 10.64
N GLU A 50 6.26 0.88 11.74
CA GLU A 50 7.31 0.86 12.76
C GLU A 50 7.46 -0.54 13.41
N ASP A 51 6.36 -1.30 13.46
CA ASP A 51 6.33 -2.67 13.93
C ASP A 51 6.97 -3.69 12.94
N THR A 52 7.15 -3.33 11.67
CA THR A 52 7.89 -4.13 10.68
C THR A 52 9.39 -4.06 10.98
N PRO A 53 10.21 -5.13 10.87
CA PRO A 53 11.65 -5.05 11.06
C PRO A 53 12.31 -3.89 10.30
N ASP A 54 13.30 -3.23 10.91
CA ASP A 54 13.99 -2.06 10.33
C ASP A 54 15.01 -2.48 9.26
N ASP A 55 14.49 -2.91 8.10
CA ASP A 55 15.25 -3.31 6.92
C ASP A 55 14.67 -2.67 5.64
N ASP A 56 15.23 -3.04 4.48
CA ASP A 56 14.77 -2.57 3.16
C ASP A 56 13.28 -2.85 2.92
N TRP A 57 12.68 -3.83 3.62
CA TRP A 57 11.27 -4.16 3.50
C TRP A 57 10.37 -3.09 4.08
N ARG A 58 10.69 -2.57 5.26
CA ARG A 58 9.94 -1.48 5.89
C ARG A 58 9.88 -0.26 4.98
N GLU A 59 10.98 0.05 4.30
CA GLU A 59 11.01 1.18 3.36
C GLU A 59 10.12 0.91 2.12
N HIS A 60 10.15 -0.31 1.58
CA HIS A 60 9.23 -0.67 0.48
C HIS A 60 7.76 -0.57 0.90
N GLU A 61 7.40 -1.00 2.11
CA GLU A 61 6.04 -0.90 2.66
C GLU A 61 5.60 0.56 2.78
N LYS A 62 6.45 1.43 3.36
CA LYS A 62 6.22 2.87 3.43
C LYS A 62 5.95 3.44 2.05
N ILE A 63 6.84 3.21 1.09
CA ILE A 63 6.71 3.77 -0.26
C ILE A 63 5.39 3.29 -0.91
N LEU A 64 5.06 2.00 -0.79
CA LEU A 64 3.80 1.48 -1.33
C LEU A 64 2.59 2.20 -0.73
N MET A 65 2.54 2.30 0.60
CA MET A 65 1.42 2.92 1.31
C MET A 65 1.24 4.39 0.91
N HIS A 66 2.33 5.14 0.71
CA HIS A 66 2.26 6.52 0.23
C HIS A 66 1.67 6.60 -1.19
N TYR A 67 2.06 5.72 -2.10
CA TYR A 67 1.46 5.69 -3.45
C TYR A 67 -0.02 5.33 -3.41
N VAL A 68 -0.42 4.38 -2.56
CA VAL A 68 -1.83 4.02 -2.36
C VAL A 68 -2.60 5.21 -1.79
N ALA A 69 -2.09 5.87 -0.74
CA ALA A 69 -2.73 7.03 -0.13
C ALA A 69 -2.92 8.17 -1.14
N MET A 70 -1.90 8.50 -1.93
CA MET A 70 -2.01 9.52 -3.00
C MET A 70 -3.07 9.16 -4.05
N ARG A 71 -3.15 7.88 -4.43
CA ARG A 71 -4.20 7.40 -5.34
C ARG A 71 -5.59 7.54 -4.71
N VAL A 72 -5.73 7.17 -3.44
CA VAL A 72 -7.00 7.24 -2.70
C VAL A 72 -7.47 8.69 -2.60
N LEU A 73 -6.61 9.62 -2.20
CA LEU A 73 -6.93 11.04 -2.12
C LEU A 73 -7.34 11.61 -3.48
N THR A 74 -6.68 11.17 -4.56
CA THR A 74 -7.02 11.61 -5.93
C THR A 74 -8.42 11.14 -6.32
N LEU A 75 -8.73 9.86 -6.14
CA LEU A 75 -10.04 9.30 -6.49
C LEU A 75 -11.14 9.90 -5.60
N TRP A 76 -10.91 9.92 -4.29
CA TRP A 76 -11.85 10.44 -3.30
C TRP A 76 -12.16 11.91 -3.54
N GLY A 77 -11.14 12.74 -3.76
CA GLY A 77 -11.29 14.17 -4.07
C GLY A 77 -12.05 14.44 -5.38
N ASN A 78 -11.98 13.52 -6.34
CA ASN A 78 -12.76 13.58 -7.58
C ASN A 78 -14.18 13.02 -7.45
N GLY A 79 -14.58 12.52 -6.28
CA GLY A 79 -15.85 11.81 -6.08
C GLY A 79 -15.90 10.43 -6.74
N GLU A 80 -14.76 9.88 -7.13
CA GLU A 80 -14.63 8.56 -7.71
C GLU A 80 -14.63 7.47 -6.62
N LYS A 81 -15.09 6.28 -7.00
CA LYS A 81 -15.06 5.13 -6.10
C LYS A 81 -13.62 4.67 -5.88
N VAL A 82 -13.19 4.63 -4.62
CA VAL A 82 -11.91 4.04 -4.24
C VAL A 82 -12.01 2.52 -4.35
N THR A 83 -11.40 1.96 -5.40
CA THR A 83 -11.33 0.50 -5.62
C THR A 83 -9.91 -0.01 -5.40
N ASP A 84 -9.78 -1.28 -5.00
CA ASP A 84 -8.47 -1.89 -4.82
C ASP A 84 -7.76 -2.11 -6.16
N VAL A 85 -6.46 -1.84 -6.18
CA VAL A 85 -5.52 -2.23 -7.22
C VAL A 85 -5.31 -3.73 -7.11
N GLN A 86 -5.41 -4.41 -8.25
CA GLN A 86 -5.20 -5.85 -8.32
C GLN A 86 -3.74 -6.20 -8.00
N TRP A 87 -3.55 -7.15 -7.10
CA TRP A 87 -2.25 -7.78 -6.90
C TRP A 87 -1.84 -8.51 -8.18
N ALA A 88 -0.63 -8.27 -8.66
CA ALA A 88 -0.09 -8.98 -9.79
C ALA A 88 0.96 -9.98 -9.27
N HIS A 89 0.83 -11.25 -9.64
CA HIS A 89 1.88 -12.23 -9.38
C HIS A 89 3.01 -11.97 -10.39
N PRO A 90 4.29 -11.89 -9.98
CA PRO A 90 5.39 -11.99 -10.93
C PRO A 90 5.37 -13.42 -11.45
N GLY A 91 4.84 -13.67 -12.64
CA GLY A 91 4.76 -15.01 -13.25
C GLY A 91 6.13 -15.65 -13.57
N TRP A 92 7.21 -15.15 -12.98
CA TRP A 92 8.61 -15.54 -13.21
C TRP A 92 9.38 -15.53 -11.89
N PHE A 93 9.10 -16.54 -11.06
CA PHE A 93 10.00 -17.51 -10.42
C PHE A 93 9.04 -18.46 -9.71
N GLY A 94 9.17 -19.77 -9.96
CA GLY A 94 8.19 -20.78 -9.55
C GLY A 94 7.80 -20.69 -8.07
N THR A 95 6.54 -20.98 -7.78
CA THR A 95 5.87 -20.99 -6.46
C THR A 95 5.54 -19.59 -5.90
N ALA A 96 4.33 -19.25 -5.43
CA ALA A 96 3.24 -20.08 -4.97
C ALA A 96 1.86 -19.40 -5.18
N GLU A 97 1.02 -19.99 -6.04
CA GLU A 97 -0.45 -19.88 -5.91
C GLU A 97 -0.96 -20.50 -4.58
N LYS A 98 -0.07 -21.07 -3.76
CA LYS A 98 -0.37 -21.82 -2.53
C LYS A 98 0.41 -21.38 -1.28
N GLY A 99 0.85 -20.12 -1.20
CA GLY A 99 1.28 -19.55 0.08
C GLY A 99 2.47 -20.23 0.76
N GLU A 100 3.42 -20.78 -0.01
CA GLU A 100 4.70 -21.19 0.55
C GLU A 100 5.68 -20.01 0.50
N THR A 101 6.24 -19.69 1.67
CA THR A 101 7.32 -18.71 1.83
C THR A 101 8.58 -19.19 1.13
N ILE A 102 9.18 -18.32 0.33
CA ILE A 102 10.54 -18.51 -0.18
C ILE A 102 11.50 -18.08 0.94
N GLN A 103 12.39 -19.00 1.36
CA GLN A 103 13.55 -18.73 2.23
C GLN A 103 14.66 -18.02 1.48
#